data_AF-A0ABC8SD06-F1
#
_entry.id   AF-A0ABC8SD06-F1
#
_cell.length_a   1.000
_cell.length_b   1.000
_cell.length_c   1.000
_cell.angle_alpha   90.00
_cell.angle_beta   90.00
_cell.angle_gamma   90.00
#
_symmetry.space_group_name_H-M   'P 1'
#
loop_
_entity.id
_entity.type
_entity.pdbx_description
1 polymer ?
#
loop_
_entity_poly.entity_id
_entity_poly.type
_entity_poly.pdbx_seq_one_letter_code
_entity_poly.pdbx_strand_id
1 'polypeptide(L)'
;MTIIRIKSLKVYAFGFYIHPYDVCEKLGLKYASIPVGELNKHNKFYEDLLREDINMTVRLVINCNGIKISTVKDAFEKSLRARLIKTNPETDYCCLTTFGSIFSQDIPLRSGTTIDFRRTGDGHLITEIGGNQIGAVHSKDLCRAFFDMYIGEVPVCEQTKAEIGKNVGRIIRRC
;
A
#
# COMPACT_ATOMS: atom_id res chain seq x y z
N MET A 1 -14.61 -32.79 -2.04
CA MET A 1 -15.68 -31.83 -2.37
C MET A 1 -15.03 -30.58 -2.95
N THR A 2 -15.06 -30.41 -4.27
CA THR A 2 -14.34 -29.33 -4.95
C THR A 2 -15.26 -28.13 -5.07
N ILE A 3 -15.09 -27.13 -4.21
CA ILE A 3 -15.84 -25.87 -4.31
C ILE A 3 -15.22 -25.08 -5.48
N ILE A 4 -15.82 -25.16 -6.66
CA ILE A 4 -15.44 -24.33 -7.80
C ILE A 4 -16.11 -22.96 -7.61
N ARG A 5 -15.32 -21.94 -7.24
CA ARG A 5 -15.80 -20.57 -7.04
C ARG A 5 -15.74 -19.78 -8.36
N ILE A 6 -16.82 -19.80 -9.15
CA ILE A 6 -16.95 -19.10 -10.46
C ILE A 6 -17.57 -17.69 -10.31
N LYS A 7 -17.20 -16.92 -9.28
CA LYS A 7 -17.52 -15.48 -9.24
C LYS A 7 -16.33 -14.72 -8.67
N SER A 8 -15.62 -14.01 -9.54
CA SER A 8 -14.70 -12.96 -9.14
C SER A 8 -15.51 -11.70 -8.81
N LEU A 9 -15.28 -11.14 -7.62
CA LEU A 9 -15.91 -9.90 -7.18
C LEU A 9 -14.84 -8.81 -7.20
N LYS A 10 -15.07 -7.75 -7.97
CA LYS A 10 -14.22 -6.55 -7.96
C LYS A 10 -14.60 -5.70 -6.74
N VAL A 11 -13.90 -5.91 -5.63
CA VAL A 11 -14.16 -5.26 -4.34
C VAL A 11 -13.86 -3.75 -4.40
N TYR A 12 -12.73 -3.39 -4.98
CA TYR A 12 -12.30 -2.00 -5.12
C TYR A 12 -11.40 -1.82 -6.36
N ALA A 13 -11.29 -0.59 -6.83
CA ALA A 13 -10.18 -0.12 -7.66
C ALA A 13 -9.18 0.62 -6.75
N PHE A 14 -7.91 0.72 -7.16
CA PHE A 14 -6.93 1.50 -6.42
C PHE A 14 -6.07 2.38 -7.32
N GLY A 15 -5.61 3.50 -6.77
CA GLY A 15 -4.58 4.36 -7.34
C GLY A 15 -3.39 4.46 -6.38
N PHE A 16 -2.19 4.50 -6.93
CA PHE A 16 -0.94 4.62 -6.18
C PHE A 16 -0.29 5.97 -6.50
N TYR A 17 -0.07 6.78 -5.47
CA TYR A 17 0.49 8.12 -5.55
C TYR A 17 1.80 8.16 -4.78
N ILE A 18 2.76 8.91 -5.30
CA ILE A 18 4.10 9.02 -4.73
C ILE A 18 4.64 10.43 -4.92
N HIS A 19 5.33 10.95 -3.91
CA HIS A 19 5.88 12.30 -3.97
C HIS A 19 7.16 12.32 -4.83
N PRO A 20 7.20 13.07 -5.95
CA PRO A 20 8.31 13.00 -6.90
C PRO A 20 9.62 13.56 -6.34
N TYR A 21 9.57 14.58 -5.48
CA TYR A 21 10.77 15.16 -4.88
C TYR A 21 11.45 14.18 -3.93
N ASP A 22 10.69 13.47 -3.10
CA ASP A 22 11.23 12.46 -2.18
C ASP A 22 11.90 11.32 -2.96
N VAL A 23 11.27 10.90 -4.06
CA VAL A 23 11.84 9.88 -4.94
C VAL A 23 13.18 10.34 -5.51
N CYS A 24 13.26 11.58 -6.01
CA CYS A 24 14.51 12.12 -6.52
C CYS A 24 15.58 12.21 -5.44
N GLU A 25 15.22 12.75 -4.27
CA GLU A 25 16.14 12.95 -3.16
C GLU A 25 16.70 11.61 -2.64
N LYS A 26 15.84 10.60 -2.46
CA LYS A 26 16.24 9.32 -1.84
C LYS A 26 16.81 8.32 -2.84
N LEU A 27 16.30 8.28 -4.07
CA LEU A 27 16.59 7.22 -5.03
C LEU A 27 17.24 7.71 -6.33
N GLY A 28 17.23 9.01 -6.60
CA GLY A 28 17.76 9.61 -7.83
C GLY A 28 19.22 9.24 -8.07
N LEU A 29 20.10 9.52 -7.11
CA LEU A 29 21.54 9.24 -7.23
C LEU A 29 21.84 7.77 -7.55
N LYS A 30 21.06 6.85 -6.99
CA LYS A 30 21.28 5.41 -7.12
C LYS A 30 20.79 4.84 -8.44
N TYR A 31 19.72 5.40 -9.01
CA TYR A 31 18.96 4.77 -10.09
C TYR A 31 18.76 5.62 -11.34
N ALA A 32 19.09 6.92 -11.34
CA ALA A 32 18.87 7.83 -12.48
C ALA A 32 19.60 7.42 -13.77
N SER A 33 20.75 6.75 -13.65
CA SER A 33 21.53 6.25 -14.79
C SER A 33 20.98 4.94 -15.38
N ILE A 34 20.08 4.24 -14.68
CA ILE A 34 19.54 2.96 -15.12
C ILE A 34 18.36 3.17 -16.07
N PRO A 35 18.32 2.53 -17.26
CA PRO A 35 17.17 2.57 -18.14
C PRO A 35 15.89 2.08 -17.44
N VAL A 36 14.77 2.77 -17.65
CA VAL A 36 13.48 2.47 -16.98
C VAL A 36 13.04 1.01 -17.15
N GLY A 37 13.25 0.44 -18.35
CA GLY A 37 12.87 -0.94 -18.64
C GLY A 37 13.67 -1.99 -17.86
N GLU A 38 14.92 -1.66 -17.49
CA GLU A 38 15.79 -2.50 -16.66
C GLU A 38 15.48 -2.29 -15.18
N LEU A 39 15.39 -1.03 -14.75
CA LEU A 39 15.07 -0.65 -13.37
C LEU A 39 13.78 -1.31 -12.88
N ASN A 40 12.75 -1.37 -13.73
CA ASN A 40 11.45 -1.96 -13.41
C ASN A 40 11.51 -3.46 -13.09
N LYS A 41 12.58 -4.16 -13.50
CA LYS A 41 12.82 -5.59 -13.23
C LYS A 41 13.69 -5.82 -12.00
N HIS A 42 14.26 -4.77 -11.41
CA HIS A 42 15.13 -4.89 -10.25
C HIS A 42 14.29 -4.97 -8.97
N ASN A 43 14.24 -6.14 -8.33
CA ASN A 43 13.56 -6.28 -7.03
C ASN A 43 14.11 -5.31 -5.99
N LYS A 44 15.43 -5.04 -6.04
CA LYS A 44 16.08 -4.10 -5.12
C LYS A 44 15.51 -2.69 -5.20
N PHE A 45 15.08 -2.26 -6.38
CA PHE A 45 14.46 -0.95 -6.56
C PHE A 45 13.15 -0.84 -5.77
N TYR A 46 12.29 -1.86 -5.80
CA TYR A 46 11.05 -1.87 -5.01
C TYR A 46 11.30 -2.00 -3.52
N GLU A 47 12.30 -2.80 -3.11
CA GLU A 47 12.71 -2.89 -1.71
C GLU A 47 13.16 -1.54 -1.15
N ASP A 48 13.98 -0.80 -1.90
CA ASP A 48 14.45 0.50 -1.49
C ASP A 48 13.31 1.54 -1.52
N LEU A 49 12.42 1.48 -2.51
CA LEU A 49 11.21 2.29 -2.55
C LEU A 49 10.35 2.08 -1.29
N LEU A 50 10.23 0.84 -0.82
CA LEU A 50 9.52 0.50 0.42
C LEU A 50 10.29 0.90 1.69
N ARG A 51 11.62 0.91 1.65
CA ARG A 51 12.47 1.18 2.83
C ARG A 51 12.67 2.66 3.08
N GLU A 52 12.90 3.45 2.03
CA GLU A 52 13.20 4.87 2.11
C GLU A 52 12.00 5.67 2.62
N ASP A 53 12.28 6.79 3.30
CA ASP A 53 11.27 7.67 3.89
C ASP A 53 10.63 8.56 2.80
N ILE A 54 9.80 7.93 1.96
CA ILE A 54 9.10 8.55 0.83
C ILE A 54 7.61 8.64 1.14
N ASN A 55 7.03 9.82 0.95
CA ASN A 55 5.60 10.02 1.10
C ASN A 55 4.83 9.32 -0.04
N MET A 56 3.88 8.46 0.33
CA MET A 56 3.08 7.69 -0.61
C MET A 56 1.63 7.62 -0.17
N THR A 57 0.72 7.42 -1.12
CA THR A 57 -0.69 7.23 -0.85
C THR A 57 -1.26 6.14 -1.73
N VAL A 58 -1.98 5.20 -1.13
CA VAL A 58 -2.87 4.31 -1.86
C VAL A 58 -4.31 4.77 -1.62
N ARG A 59 -5.00 5.15 -2.70
CA ARG A 59 -6.43 5.46 -2.68
C ARG A 59 -7.20 4.25 -3.16
N LEU A 60 -8.11 3.74 -2.34
CA LEU A 60 -9.09 2.73 -2.72
C LEU A 60 -10.40 3.40 -3.10
N VAL A 61 -11.07 2.88 -4.12
CA VAL A 61 -12.43 3.27 -4.51
C VAL A 61 -13.30 2.03 -4.46
N ILE A 62 -14.24 2.00 -3.52
CA ILE A 62 -15.14 0.85 -3.31
C ILE A 62 -16.06 0.71 -4.53
N ASN A 63 -16.19 -0.51 -5.07
CA ASN A 63 -16.98 -0.78 -6.28
C ASN A 63 -18.21 -1.66 -6.02
N CYS A 64 -18.47 -2.02 -4.77
CA CYS A 64 -19.59 -2.86 -4.38
C CYS A 64 -20.30 -2.29 -3.14
N ASN A 65 -21.62 -2.35 -3.17
CA ASN A 65 -22.45 -1.91 -2.06
C ASN A 65 -22.54 -3.01 -0.98
N GLY A 66 -22.69 -2.59 0.28
CA GLY A 66 -23.00 -3.51 1.38
C GLY A 66 -21.78 -4.23 1.96
N ILE A 67 -20.56 -3.82 1.61
CA ILE A 67 -19.37 -4.25 2.34
C ILE A 67 -19.29 -3.47 3.65
N LYS A 68 -19.22 -4.20 4.77
CA LYS A 68 -18.91 -3.62 6.07
C LYS A 68 -17.43 -3.33 6.17
N ILE A 69 -17.08 -2.23 6.83
CA ILE A 69 -15.68 -1.87 7.08
C ILE A 69 -14.94 -2.97 7.86
N SER A 70 -15.64 -3.73 8.70
CA SER A 70 -15.08 -4.88 9.42
C SER A 70 -14.57 -5.99 8.49
N THR A 71 -15.26 -6.27 7.39
CA THR A 71 -14.79 -7.25 6.39
C THR A 71 -13.53 -6.76 5.67
N VAL A 72 -13.45 -5.46 5.41
CA VAL A 72 -12.26 -4.83 4.82
C VAL A 72 -11.09 -4.88 5.80
N LYS A 73 -11.34 -4.53 7.07
CA LYS A 73 -10.40 -4.67 8.18
C LYS A 73 -9.83 -6.08 8.26
N ASP A 74 -10.67 -7.11 8.33
CA ASP A 74 -10.22 -8.51 8.48
C ASP A 74 -9.32 -8.95 7.31
N ALA A 75 -9.65 -8.52 6.08
CA ALA A 75 -8.86 -8.82 4.89
C ALA A 75 -7.49 -8.13 4.92
N PHE A 76 -7.44 -6.87 5.34
CA PHE A 76 -6.18 -6.15 5.55
C PHE A 76 -5.38 -6.76 6.69
N GLU A 77 -5.98 -7.04 7.85
CA GLU A 77 -5.27 -7.61 8.99
C GLU A 77 -4.59 -8.94 8.65
N LYS A 78 -5.30 -9.85 7.97
CA LYS A 78 -4.69 -11.11 7.50
C LYS A 78 -3.53 -10.87 6.53
N SER A 79 -3.71 -9.96 5.56
CA SER A 79 -2.70 -9.66 4.55
C SER A 79 -1.46 -8.99 5.16
N LEU A 80 -1.66 -8.08 6.10
CA LEU A 80 -0.60 -7.36 6.80
C LEU A 80 0.15 -8.24 7.77
N ARG A 81 -0.53 -9.15 8.48
CA ARG A 81 0.11 -10.07 9.44
C ARG A 81 1.23 -10.88 8.80
N ALA A 82 0.96 -11.47 7.64
CA ALA A 82 1.96 -12.26 6.91
C ALA A 82 3.18 -11.43 6.49
N ARG A 83 2.96 -10.16 6.10
CA ARG A 83 4.03 -9.25 5.65
C ARG A 83 4.82 -8.65 6.81
N LEU A 84 4.16 -8.40 7.94
CA LEU A 84 4.80 -7.93 9.17
C LEU A 84 5.81 -8.95 9.68
N ILE A 85 5.45 -10.24 9.75
CA ILE A 85 6.38 -11.32 10.14
C ILE A 85 7.62 -11.33 9.24
N LYS A 86 7.40 -11.19 7.92
CA LYS A 86 8.50 -11.17 6.95
C LYS A 86 9.39 -9.93 7.12
N THR A 87 8.81 -8.80 7.49
CA THR A 87 9.52 -7.52 7.67
C THR A 87 10.29 -7.49 8.98
N ASN A 88 9.66 -7.97 10.06
CA ASN A 88 10.17 -8.00 11.41
C ASN A 88 9.69 -9.30 12.09
N PRO A 89 10.54 -10.35 12.15
CA PRO A 89 10.20 -11.62 12.76
C PRO A 89 9.85 -11.53 14.26
N GLU A 90 10.30 -10.48 14.93
CA GLU A 90 10.07 -10.22 16.37
C GLU A 90 8.85 -9.31 16.61
N THR A 91 8.03 -9.04 15.58
CA THR A 91 6.88 -8.15 15.70
C THR A 91 5.88 -8.62 16.76
N ASP A 92 5.45 -7.70 17.62
CA ASP A 92 4.44 -7.90 18.65
C ASP A 92 3.00 -7.66 18.15
N TYR A 93 2.85 -7.26 16.88
CA TYR A 93 1.59 -6.86 16.25
C TYR A 93 0.82 -5.73 16.96
N CYS A 94 1.44 -4.96 17.84
CA CYS A 94 0.79 -3.82 18.49
C CYS A 94 0.30 -2.82 17.44
N CYS A 95 1.14 -2.51 16.44
CA CYS A 95 0.77 -1.64 15.32
C CYS A 95 -0.45 -2.14 14.53
N LEU A 96 -0.59 -3.47 14.37
CA LEU A 96 -1.71 -4.07 13.66
C LEU A 96 -3.00 -3.97 14.49
N THR A 97 -2.89 -4.18 15.80
CA THR A 97 -4.02 -4.01 16.73
C THR A 97 -4.51 -2.56 16.74
N THR A 98 -3.59 -1.58 16.80
CA THR A 98 -3.93 -0.15 16.70
C THR A 98 -4.53 0.19 15.34
N PHE A 99 -4.01 -0.36 14.25
CA PHE A 99 -4.59 -0.18 12.91
C PHE A 99 -6.03 -0.71 12.85
N GLY A 100 -6.25 -1.90 13.39
CA GLY A 100 -7.58 -2.52 13.45
C GLY A 100 -8.60 -1.75 14.30
N SER A 101 -8.16 -1.01 15.31
CA SER A 101 -9.05 -0.23 16.18
C SER A 101 -9.58 1.05 15.52
N ILE A 102 -8.89 1.57 14.50
CA ILE A 102 -9.34 2.70 13.67
C ILE A 102 -10.69 2.40 13.01
N PHE A 103 -10.97 1.13 12.70
CA PHE A 103 -12.19 0.67 12.05
C PHE A 103 -13.25 0.13 13.04
N SER A 104 -13.20 0.56 14.30
CA SER A 104 -14.10 0.09 15.36
C SER A 104 -15.55 0.56 15.21
N GLN A 105 -15.77 1.71 14.55
CA GLN A 105 -17.10 2.19 14.21
C GLN A 105 -17.58 1.53 12.90
N ASP A 106 -18.83 1.08 12.86
CA ASP A 106 -19.40 0.51 11.64
C ASP A 106 -19.66 1.62 10.62
N ILE A 107 -18.70 1.82 9.72
CA ILE A 107 -18.78 2.81 8.64
C ILE A 107 -19.33 2.09 7.40
N PRO A 108 -20.56 2.41 6.95
CA PRO A 108 -21.11 1.78 5.76
C PRO A 108 -20.35 2.24 4.52
N LEU A 109 -19.68 1.29 3.84
CA LEU A 109 -18.99 1.56 2.59
C LEU A 109 -19.97 1.42 1.41
N ARG A 110 -20.22 2.54 0.73
CA ARG A 110 -21.04 2.58 -0.49
C ARG A 110 -20.11 2.51 -1.70
N SER A 111 -20.64 2.08 -2.83
CA SER A 111 -19.91 2.21 -4.11
C SER A 111 -19.56 3.68 -4.34
N GLY A 112 -18.31 3.93 -4.74
CA GLY A 112 -17.73 5.26 -4.87
C GLY A 112 -17.07 5.83 -3.61
N THR A 113 -17.25 5.21 -2.44
CA THR A 113 -16.52 5.65 -1.23
C THR A 113 -15.01 5.52 -1.44
N THR A 114 -14.27 6.57 -1.14
CA THR A 114 -12.80 6.58 -1.18
C THR A 114 -12.21 6.29 0.19
N ILE A 115 -11.16 5.47 0.23
CA ILE A 115 -10.35 5.22 1.42
C ILE A 115 -8.90 5.50 1.07
N ASP A 116 -8.27 6.45 1.75
CA ASP A 116 -6.88 6.80 1.52
C ASP A 116 -6.00 6.27 2.65
N PHE A 117 -4.96 5.55 2.29
CA PHE A 117 -3.88 5.14 3.18
C PHE A 117 -2.63 5.93 2.81
N ARG A 118 -2.26 6.89 3.65
CA ARG A 118 -1.09 7.74 3.43
C ARG A 118 0.04 7.32 4.34
N ARG A 119 1.18 6.99 3.74
CA ARG A 119 2.45 6.87 4.45
C ARG A 119 3.13 8.23 4.46
N THR A 120 3.59 8.65 5.62
CA THR A 120 4.46 9.81 5.78
C THR A 120 5.94 9.40 5.90
N GLY A 121 6.85 10.31 5.56
CA GLY A 121 8.30 10.07 5.70
C GLY A 121 8.75 9.80 7.14
N ASP A 122 8.05 10.32 8.15
CA ASP A 122 8.35 10.06 9.57
C ASP A 122 7.77 8.73 10.10
N GLY A 123 7.08 7.96 9.26
CA GLY A 123 6.63 6.59 9.56
C GLY A 123 5.19 6.47 10.07
N HIS A 124 4.32 7.44 9.82
CA HIS A 124 2.89 7.32 10.09
C HIS A 124 2.15 6.69 8.91
N LEU A 125 1.23 5.77 9.22
CA LEU A 125 0.18 5.32 8.32
C LEU A 125 -1.14 5.99 8.71
N ILE A 126 -1.53 7.00 7.96
CA ILE A 126 -2.77 7.77 8.15
C ILE A 126 -3.87 7.15 7.29
N THR A 127 -5.04 6.93 7.89
CA THR A 127 -6.24 6.43 7.22
C THR A 127 -7.29 7.52 7.12
N GLU A 128 -7.80 7.76 5.91
CA GLU A 128 -8.91 8.66 5.64
C GLU A 128 -10.05 7.95 4.92
N ILE A 129 -11.30 8.29 5.24
CA ILE A 129 -12.49 7.80 4.53
C ILE A 129 -13.32 8.99 4.08
N GLY A 130 -13.61 9.06 2.77
CA GLY A 130 -14.37 10.16 2.19
C GLY A 130 -13.73 11.54 2.42
N GLY A 131 -12.40 11.59 2.54
CA GLY A 131 -11.63 12.81 2.81
C GLY A 131 -11.49 13.19 4.28
N ASN A 132 -12.07 12.43 5.22
CA ASN A 132 -11.92 12.67 6.65
C ASN A 132 -10.90 11.70 7.25
N GLN A 133 -9.90 12.22 7.95
CA GLN A 133 -8.97 11.40 8.72
C GLN A 133 -9.69 10.73 9.88
N ILE A 134 -9.61 9.41 9.94
CA ILE A 134 -10.24 8.59 11.00
C ILE A 134 -9.22 7.99 11.97
N GLY A 135 -7.94 7.96 11.60
CA GLY A 135 -6.88 7.48 12.48
C GLY A 135 -5.50 7.55 11.85
N ALA A 136 -4.49 7.38 12.70
CA ALA A 136 -3.09 7.29 12.30
C ALA A 136 -2.35 6.30 13.20
N VAL A 137 -1.43 5.52 12.64
CA VAL A 137 -0.56 4.61 13.38
C VAL A 137 0.89 4.97 13.09
N HIS A 138 1.67 5.25 14.12
CA HIS A 138 3.12 5.48 13.96
C HIS A 138 3.86 4.14 13.98
N SER A 139 4.22 3.63 12.80
CA SER A 139 4.99 2.39 12.65
C SER A 139 5.54 2.27 11.24
N LYS A 140 6.87 2.32 11.10
CA LYS A 140 7.57 2.10 9.83
C LYS A 140 7.35 0.68 9.30
N ASP A 141 7.30 -0.32 10.18
CA ASP A 141 7.03 -1.72 9.82
C ASP A 141 5.63 -1.87 9.22
N LEU A 142 4.61 -1.23 9.83
CA LEU A 142 3.25 -1.24 9.29
C LEU A 142 3.18 -0.53 7.94
N CYS A 143 3.82 0.64 7.81
CA CYS A 143 3.90 1.35 6.53
C CYS A 143 4.52 0.46 5.44
N ARG A 144 5.66 -0.18 5.74
CA ARG A 144 6.33 -1.08 4.82
C ARG A 144 5.44 -2.26 4.44
N ALA A 145 4.87 -2.95 5.42
CA ALA A 145 3.99 -4.10 5.19
C ALA A 145 2.74 -3.74 4.37
N PHE A 146 2.17 -2.55 4.58
CA PHE A 146 1.00 -2.08 3.83
C PHE A 146 1.34 -1.81 2.36
N PHE A 147 2.38 -1.02 2.09
CA PHE A 147 2.75 -0.69 0.71
C PHE A 147 3.35 -1.87 -0.04
N ASP A 148 3.96 -2.84 0.68
CA ASP A 148 4.42 -4.12 0.12
C ASP A 148 3.27 -4.95 -0.49
N MET A 149 2.00 -4.72 -0.08
CA MET A 149 0.84 -5.31 -0.76
C MET A 149 0.70 -4.86 -2.22
N TYR A 150 1.23 -3.70 -2.60
CA TYR A 150 1.02 -3.12 -3.93
C TYR A 150 2.26 -3.19 -4.81
N ILE A 151 3.44 -3.02 -4.22
CA ILE A 151 4.71 -2.97 -4.95
C ILE A 151 5.73 -4.01 -4.48
N GLY A 152 5.38 -4.83 -3.50
CA GLY A 152 6.23 -5.89 -2.96
C GLY A 152 6.34 -7.13 -3.85
N GLU A 153 6.84 -8.22 -3.29
CA GLU A 153 7.08 -9.47 -4.02
C GLU A 153 5.80 -10.11 -4.58
N VAL A 154 4.73 -10.12 -3.79
CA VAL A 154 3.41 -10.67 -4.17
C VAL A 154 2.38 -9.54 -4.16
N PRO A 155 2.34 -8.65 -5.17
CA PRO A 155 1.43 -7.53 -5.20
C PRO A 155 -0.02 -7.96 -5.45
N VAL A 156 -0.97 -7.08 -5.13
CA VAL A 156 -2.40 -7.25 -5.48
C VAL A 156 -2.59 -7.38 -7.00
N CYS A 157 -1.75 -6.72 -7.80
CA CYS A 157 -1.78 -6.79 -9.26
C CYS A 157 -0.37 -6.59 -9.84
N GLU A 158 0.19 -7.63 -10.46
CA GLU A 158 1.53 -7.59 -11.10
C GLU A 158 1.61 -6.54 -12.22
N GLN A 159 0.56 -6.44 -13.03
CA GLN A 159 0.50 -5.45 -14.10
C GLN A 159 0.59 -4.03 -13.53
N THR A 160 -0.19 -3.73 -12.48
CA THR A 160 -0.18 -2.40 -11.86
C THR A 160 1.15 -2.12 -11.16
N LYS A 161 1.77 -3.10 -10.49
CA LYS A 161 3.14 -2.96 -9.95
C LYS A 161 4.13 -2.54 -11.04
N ALA A 162 4.10 -3.21 -12.20
CA ALA A 162 4.99 -2.88 -13.32
C ALA A 162 4.72 -1.49 -13.91
N GLU A 163 3.47 -1.02 -13.91
CA GLU A 163 3.14 0.36 -14.33
C GLU A 163 3.63 1.39 -13.31
N ILE A 164 3.46 1.12 -12.01
CA ILE A 164 4.00 1.95 -10.92
C ILE A 164 5.52 2.07 -11.07
N GLY A 165 6.24 0.94 -11.18
CA GLY A 165 7.69 0.94 -11.29
C GLY A 165 8.21 1.70 -12.52
N LYS A 166 7.55 1.56 -13.68
CA LYS A 166 7.87 2.36 -14.88
C LYS A 166 7.67 3.86 -14.66
N ASN A 167 6.57 4.25 -14.02
CA ASN A 167 6.27 5.66 -13.77
C ASN A 167 7.25 6.29 -12.76
N VAL A 168 7.57 5.57 -11.68
CA VAL A 168 8.59 6.01 -10.72
C VAL A 168 9.97 6.07 -11.38
N GLY A 169 10.34 5.09 -12.20
CA GLY A 169 11.59 5.12 -12.96
C GLY A 169 11.69 6.32 -13.91
N ARG A 170 10.58 6.74 -14.53
CA ARG A 170 10.52 7.96 -15.35
C ARG A 170 10.68 9.24 -14.54
N ILE A 171 10.20 9.28 -13.29
CA ILE A 171 10.45 10.38 -12.35
C ILE A 171 11.95 10.43 -12.03
N ILE A 172 12.52 9.29 -11.64
CA ILE A 172 13.94 9.14 -11.28
C ILE A 172 14.88 9.61 -12.40
N ARG A 173 14.52 9.34 -13.66
CA ARG A 173 15.28 9.74 -14.85
C ARG A 173 15.31 11.25 -15.12
N ARG A 174 14.44 12.02 -14.47
CA ARG A 174 14.31 13.48 -14.57
C ARG A 174 14.86 14.21 -13.35
N CYS A 175 15.25 13.45 -12.33
CA CYS A 175 16.26 13.88 -11.39
C CYS A 175 17.61 13.88 -12.14
#